data_AF-A0A969MET6-F1
#
_entry.id   AF-A0A969MET6-F1
#
_cell.length_a   1.000
_cell.length_b   1.000
_cell.length_c   1.000
_cell.angle_alpha   90.00
_cell.angle_beta   90.00
_cell.angle_gamma   90.00
#
_symmetry.space_group_name_H-M   'P 1'
#
loop_
_entity.id
_entity.type
_entity.pdbx_description
1 polymer ?
#
loop_
_entity_poly.entity_id
_entity_poly.type
_entity_poly.pdbx_seq_one_letter_code
_entity_poly.pdbx_strand_id
1 'polypeptide(L)'
;MKKALSEIKRLGKSKTRKPKELEITEYLNMIQNCSYSIIKNENNFRLFCRDEEVSPEVARKMQEFADTESFFSYITIPVFAVVTNPEQKLVIPTKENAEVRSENFAVVILKKLAKDLETQSVESVCTQAEKDIAVFMNLIEANMTPELTKKFGDITI
;
A
#
# COMPACT_ATOMS: atom_id res chain seq x y z
N MET A 1 -38.95 -7.86 35.18
CA MET A 1 -38.24 -8.87 34.36
C MET A 1 -38.60 -8.88 32.87
N LYS A 2 -39.85 -8.58 32.44
CA LYS A 2 -40.22 -8.60 31.00
C LYS A 2 -39.49 -7.58 30.10
N LYS A 3 -39.05 -6.43 30.64
CA LYS A 3 -38.29 -5.40 29.88
C LYS A 3 -36.82 -5.78 29.60
N ALA A 4 -36.15 -6.45 30.53
CA ALA A 4 -34.75 -6.84 30.38
C ALA A 4 -34.57 -7.92 29.29
N LEU A 5 -35.50 -8.87 29.17
CA LEU A 5 -35.46 -9.91 28.14
C LEU A 5 -35.72 -9.38 26.72
N SER A 6 -36.48 -8.29 26.57
CA SER A 6 -36.68 -7.64 25.26
C SER A 6 -35.47 -6.86 24.77
N GLU A 7 -34.68 -6.27 25.69
CA GLU A 7 -33.43 -5.57 25.34
C GLU A 7 -32.32 -6.55 24.92
N ILE A 8 -32.21 -7.69 25.61
CA ILE A 8 -31.26 -8.76 25.25
C ILE A 8 -31.58 -9.36 23.87
N LYS A 9 -32.87 -9.55 23.53
CA LYS A 9 -33.29 -9.96 22.18
C LYS A 9 -33.00 -8.91 21.10
N ARG A 10 -32.92 -7.62 21.45
CA ARG A 10 -32.55 -6.54 20.51
C ARG A 10 -31.06 -6.52 20.24
N LEU A 11 -30.23 -6.78 21.26
CA LEU A 11 -28.77 -6.89 21.12
C LEU A 11 -28.35 -8.11 20.28
N GLY A 12 -29.09 -9.22 20.35
CA GLY A 12 -28.86 -10.40 19.48
C GLY A 12 -29.32 -10.24 18.03
N LYS A 13 -29.95 -9.11 17.66
CA LYS A 13 -30.49 -8.83 16.31
C LYS A 13 -29.78 -7.67 15.60
N SER A 14 -28.66 -7.15 16.12
CA SER A 14 -27.77 -6.43 15.24
C SER A 14 -27.19 -7.45 14.26
N LYS A 15 -27.71 -7.50 13.03
CA LYS A 15 -26.96 -8.09 11.92
C LYS A 15 -25.58 -7.45 12.02
N THR A 16 -24.55 -8.23 12.37
CA THR A 16 -23.17 -7.80 12.26
C THR A 16 -23.06 -7.30 10.83
N ARG A 17 -22.97 -5.97 10.65
CA ARG A 17 -22.78 -5.42 9.30
C ARG A 17 -21.49 -6.06 8.85
N LYS A 18 -21.56 -6.94 7.83
CA LYS A 18 -20.35 -7.43 7.20
C LYS A 18 -19.51 -6.20 6.88
N PRO A 19 -18.25 -6.14 7.33
CA PRO A 19 -17.41 -5.01 7.01
C PRO A 19 -17.47 -4.80 5.50
N LYS A 20 -17.67 -3.55 5.06
CA LYS A 20 -17.53 -3.26 3.63
C LYS A 20 -16.09 -3.63 3.26
N GLU A 21 -15.95 -4.59 2.37
CA GLU A 21 -14.67 -4.94 1.76
C GLU A 21 -14.16 -3.68 1.06
N LEU A 22 -12.89 -3.33 1.31
CA LEU A 22 -12.24 -2.22 0.65
C LEU A 22 -11.90 -2.66 -0.78
N GLU A 23 -12.07 -1.78 -1.77
CA GLU A 23 -11.58 -2.08 -3.11
C GLU A 23 -10.04 -2.01 -3.13
N ILE A 24 -9.41 -2.73 -4.05
CA ILE A 24 -7.94 -2.79 -4.12
C ILE A 24 -7.33 -1.44 -4.47
N THR A 25 -8.02 -0.67 -5.31
CA THR A 25 -7.67 0.70 -5.70
C THR A 25 -7.74 1.64 -4.51
N GLU A 26 -8.78 1.51 -3.66
CA GLU A 26 -8.85 2.25 -2.40
C GLU A 26 -7.69 1.90 -1.46
N TYR A 27 -7.34 0.61 -1.34
CA TYR A 27 -6.23 0.19 -0.48
C TYR A 27 -4.87 0.69 -0.98
N LEU A 28 -4.65 0.62 -2.29
CA LEU A 28 -3.46 1.14 -2.96
C LEU A 28 -3.30 2.64 -2.69
N ASN A 29 -4.37 3.41 -2.88
CA ASN A 29 -4.38 4.85 -2.61
C ASN A 29 -4.03 5.16 -1.14
N MET A 30 -4.51 4.35 -0.19
CA MET A 30 -4.14 4.50 1.22
C MET A 30 -2.64 4.28 1.44
N ILE A 31 -2.05 3.21 0.87
CA ILE A 31 -0.61 2.92 1.00
C ILE A 31 0.23 4.03 0.37
N GLN A 32 -0.18 4.54 -0.80
CA GLN A 32 0.49 5.62 -1.48
C GLN A 32 0.46 6.90 -0.65
N ASN A 33 -0.72 7.30 -0.16
CA ASN A 33 -0.87 8.47 0.70
C ASN A 33 -0.04 8.35 1.98
N CYS A 34 0.00 7.17 2.62
CA CYS A 34 0.86 6.91 3.77
C CYS A 34 2.34 7.08 3.40
N SER A 35 2.79 6.53 2.27
CA SER A 35 4.19 6.60 1.81
C SER A 35 4.62 8.05 1.54
N TYR A 36 3.80 8.82 0.83
CA TYR A 36 4.02 10.25 0.62
C TYR A 36 3.99 11.03 1.92
N SER A 37 3.05 10.75 2.82
CA SER A 37 2.94 11.43 4.11
C SER A 37 4.14 11.16 5.03
N ILE A 38 4.81 10.02 4.90
CA ILE A 38 6.03 9.73 5.67
C ILE A 38 7.20 10.52 5.10
N ILE A 39 7.42 10.54 3.77
CA ILE A 39 8.57 11.22 3.18
C ILE A 39 8.41 12.74 3.09
N LYS A 40 7.24 13.25 2.70
CA LYS A 40 7.03 14.68 2.44
C LYS A 40 6.78 15.51 3.69
N ASN A 41 6.31 14.89 4.78
CA ASN A 41 6.21 15.57 6.06
C ASN A 41 7.56 15.49 6.79
N GLU A 42 8.22 16.62 6.99
CA GLU A 42 9.56 16.67 7.60
C GLU A 42 9.63 15.98 8.96
N ASN A 43 8.61 16.16 9.82
CA ASN A 43 8.62 15.53 11.15
C ASN A 43 8.49 14.01 11.04
N ASN A 44 7.58 13.51 10.21
CA ASN A 44 7.40 12.07 10.01
C ASN A 44 8.65 11.45 9.37
N PHE A 45 9.25 12.15 8.40
CA PHE A 45 10.44 11.66 7.71
C PHE A 45 11.64 11.58 8.67
N ARG A 46 11.83 12.60 9.50
CA ARG A 46 12.88 12.59 10.54
C ARG A 46 12.67 11.47 11.55
N LEU A 47 11.41 11.21 11.96
CA LEU A 47 11.09 10.09 12.84
C LEU A 47 11.42 8.75 12.17
N PHE A 48 10.97 8.54 10.93
CA PHE A 48 11.27 7.35 10.14
C PHE A 48 12.79 7.13 10.00
N CYS A 49 13.55 8.14 9.57
CA CYS A 49 14.99 8.01 9.39
C CYS A 49 15.71 7.69 10.71
N ARG A 50 15.24 8.24 11.83
CA ARG A 50 15.80 7.93 13.15
C ARG A 50 15.49 6.49 13.56
N ASP A 51 14.23 6.09 13.44
CA ASP A 51 13.75 4.79 13.91
C ASP A 51 14.27 3.63 13.05
N GLU A 52 14.56 3.89 11.77
CA GLU A 52 15.13 2.94 10.80
C GLU A 52 16.64 3.11 10.59
N GLU A 53 17.30 3.95 11.39
CA GLU A 53 18.75 4.20 11.34
C GLU A 53 19.27 4.59 9.93
N VAL A 54 18.48 5.34 9.17
CA VAL A 54 18.80 5.75 7.80
C VAL A 54 19.89 6.83 7.81
N SER A 55 20.96 6.60 7.05
CA SER A 55 22.05 7.57 6.94
C SER A 55 21.59 8.88 6.28
N PRO A 56 22.20 10.05 6.60
CA PRO A 56 21.85 11.32 5.99
C PRO A 56 21.96 11.32 4.45
N GLU A 57 22.91 10.57 3.89
CA GLU A 57 23.07 10.42 2.45
C GLU A 57 21.87 9.70 1.84
N VAL A 58 21.47 8.56 2.42
CA VAL A 58 20.32 7.77 1.96
C VAL A 58 19.03 8.55 2.16
N ALA A 59 18.86 9.26 3.28
CA ALA A 59 17.70 10.10 3.54
C ALA A 59 17.54 11.17 2.44
N ARG A 60 18.62 11.83 2.03
CA ARG A 60 18.60 12.79 0.91
C ARG A 60 18.19 12.12 -0.40
N LYS A 61 18.75 10.94 -0.72
CA LYS A 61 18.39 10.16 -1.92
C LYS A 61 16.91 9.75 -1.89
N MET A 62 16.35 9.39 -0.73
CA MET A 62 14.94 9.04 -0.58
C MET A 62 14.03 10.24 -0.88
N GLN A 63 14.38 11.43 -0.40
CA GLN A 63 13.63 12.65 -0.70
C GLN A 63 13.69 13.00 -2.20
N GLU A 64 14.89 12.93 -2.78
CA GLU A 64 15.10 13.13 -4.22
C GLU A 64 14.30 12.14 -5.06
N PHE A 65 14.34 10.85 -4.71
CA PHE A 65 13.55 9.82 -5.39
C PHE A 65 12.04 10.08 -5.26
N ALA A 66 11.56 10.52 -4.10
CA ALA A 66 10.14 10.82 -3.91
C ALA A 66 9.65 12.07 -4.65
N ASP A 67 10.54 12.87 -5.24
CA ASP A 67 10.21 13.97 -6.16
C ASP A 67 10.11 13.51 -7.63
N THR A 68 10.43 12.24 -7.94
CA THR A 68 10.33 11.70 -9.31
C THR A 68 8.96 11.08 -9.58
N GLU A 69 8.62 10.98 -10.87
CA GLU A 69 7.41 10.28 -11.33
C GLU A 69 7.48 8.77 -11.04
N SER A 70 8.69 8.20 -10.99
CA SER A 70 8.93 6.77 -10.77
C SER A 70 8.64 6.33 -9.33
N PHE A 71 8.49 7.25 -8.37
CA PHE A 71 8.15 6.92 -6.99
C PHE A 71 6.78 6.23 -6.87
N PHE A 72 5.80 6.68 -7.66
CA PHE A 72 4.48 6.06 -7.72
C PHE A 72 4.56 4.61 -8.20
N SER A 73 5.31 4.38 -9.27
CA SER A 73 5.59 3.06 -9.83
C SER A 73 6.21 2.13 -8.78
N TYR A 74 7.23 2.63 -8.07
CA TYR A 74 7.94 1.87 -7.03
C TYR A 74 7.03 1.44 -5.87
N ILE A 75 6.11 2.29 -5.41
CA ILE A 75 5.14 1.94 -4.35
C ILE A 75 4.10 0.93 -4.85
N THR A 76 3.68 1.06 -6.10
CA THR A 76 2.57 0.31 -6.69
C THR A 76 2.91 -1.16 -6.89
N ILE A 77 4.14 -1.47 -7.34
CA ILE A 77 4.56 -2.83 -7.67
C ILE A 77 4.50 -3.79 -6.47
N PRO A 78 5.04 -3.47 -5.27
CA PRO A 78 4.93 -4.36 -4.10
C PRO A 78 3.50 -4.66 -3.68
N VAL A 79 2.59 -3.68 -3.78
CA VAL A 79 1.17 -3.89 -3.44
C VAL A 79 0.58 -4.92 -4.40
N PHE A 80 0.81 -4.75 -5.70
CA PHE A 80 0.32 -5.68 -6.71
C PHE A 80 0.94 -7.08 -6.62
N ALA A 81 2.25 -7.16 -6.38
CA ALA A 81 2.94 -8.44 -6.22
C ALA A 81 2.32 -9.26 -5.07
N VAL A 82 1.89 -8.60 -3.99
CA VAL A 82 1.31 -9.28 -2.83
C VAL A 82 -0.16 -9.67 -3.06
N VAL A 83 -0.96 -8.81 -3.69
CA VAL A 83 -2.39 -9.07 -3.91
C VAL A 83 -2.69 -9.99 -5.10
N THR A 84 -1.78 -10.09 -6.07
CA THR A 84 -1.92 -10.98 -7.23
C THR A 84 -1.25 -12.34 -7.04
N ASN A 85 -0.40 -12.49 -6.00
CA ASN A 85 0.26 -13.76 -5.73
C ASN A 85 -0.75 -14.81 -5.22
N PRO A 86 -0.98 -15.91 -5.95
CA PRO A 86 -1.96 -16.93 -5.58
C PRO A 86 -1.57 -17.73 -4.34
N GLU A 87 -0.28 -17.77 -4.00
CA GLU A 87 0.24 -18.42 -2.79
C GLU A 87 0.12 -17.53 -1.55
N GLN A 88 0.01 -16.21 -1.74
CA GLN A 88 -0.22 -15.25 -0.66
C GLN A 88 -1.72 -15.00 -0.51
N LYS A 89 -2.29 -15.46 0.61
CA LYS A 89 -3.66 -15.09 1.02
C LYS A 89 -3.70 -13.68 1.59
N LEU A 90 -3.25 -12.67 0.84
CA LEU A 90 -3.42 -11.30 1.30
C LEU A 90 -4.89 -10.90 1.15
N VAL A 91 -5.63 -11.05 2.24
CA VAL A 91 -7.00 -10.54 2.35
C VAL A 91 -6.89 -9.03 2.47
N ILE A 92 -7.43 -8.30 1.49
CA ILE A 92 -7.60 -6.84 1.59
C ILE A 92 -8.30 -6.56 2.92
N PRO A 93 -7.71 -5.71 3.79
CA PRO A 93 -8.28 -5.48 5.09
C PRO A 93 -9.68 -4.90 5.01
N THR A 94 -10.47 -5.20 6.03
CA THR A 94 -11.71 -4.48 6.30
C THR A 94 -11.40 -3.00 6.56
N LYS A 95 -12.34 -2.11 6.26
CA LYS A 95 -12.15 -0.66 6.44
C LYS A 95 -11.63 -0.24 7.82
N GLU A 96 -12.07 -0.93 8.88
CA GLU A 96 -11.60 -0.70 10.27
C GLU A 96 -10.11 -0.96 10.50
N ASN A 97 -9.47 -1.83 9.70
CA ASN A 97 -8.06 -2.20 9.84
C ASN A 97 -7.19 -1.65 8.70
N ALA A 98 -7.80 -0.98 7.72
CA ALA A 98 -7.13 -0.58 6.49
C ALA A 98 -6.04 0.46 6.75
N GLU A 99 -6.29 1.44 7.63
CA GLU A 99 -5.33 2.51 7.97
C GLU A 99 -4.04 1.95 8.58
N VAL A 100 -4.15 1.20 9.68
CA VAL A 100 -2.97 0.63 10.36
C VAL A 100 -2.20 -0.32 9.43
N ARG A 101 -2.91 -1.09 8.60
CA ARG A 101 -2.22 -1.97 7.65
C ARG A 101 -1.57 -1.21 6.50
N SER A 102 -2.19 -0.14 5.98
CA SER A 102 -1.59 0.66 4.93
C SER A 102 -0.35 1.41 5.42
N GLU A 103 -0.37 1.91 6.66
CA GLU A 103 0.79 2.53 7.31
C GLU A 103 1.94 1.55 7.45
N ASN A 104 1.68 0.36 8.00
CA ASN A 104 2.70 -0.68 8.13
C ASN A 104 3.28 -1.10 6.76
N PHE A 105 2.42 -1.23 5.75
CA PHE A 105 2.87 -1.59 4.41
C PHE A 105 3.73 -0.47 3.80
N ALA A 106 3.31 0.78 3.93
CA ALA A 106 4.09 1.95 3.48
C ALA A 106 5.47 1.96 4.14
N VAL A 107 5.55 1.73 5.45
CA VAL A 107 6.83 1.63 6.17
C VAL A 107 7.70 0.51 5.59
N VAL A 108 7.15 -0.67 5.30
CA VAL A 108 7.91 -1.77 4.67
C VAL A 108 8.46 -1.37 3.29
N ILE A 109 7.66 -0.71 2.46
CA ILE A 109 8.09 -0.20 1.15
C ILE A 109 9.24 0.80 1.31
N LEU A 110 9.11 1.74 2.25
CA LEU A 110 10.11 2.78 2.48
C LEU A 110 11.42 2.23 3.08
N LYS A 111 11.34 1.22 3.96
CA LYS A 111 12.53 0.48 4.44
C LYS A 111 13.27 -0.19 3.28
N LYS A 112 12.52 -0.78 2.34
CA LYS A 112 13.12 -1.39 1.14
C LYS A 112 13.78 -0.32 0.27
N LEU A 113 13.12 0.81 0.03
CA LEU A 113 13.69 1.93 -0.72
C LEU A 113 15.00 2.44 -0.08
N ALA A 114 15.03 2.61 1.24
CA ALA A 114 16.24 3.00 1.96
C ALA A 114 17.40 2.03 1.67
N LYS A 115 17.16 0.73 1.79
CA LYS A 115 18.16 -0.33 1.49
C LYS A 115 18.60 -0.34 0.03
N ASP A 116 17.68 -0.16 -0.90
CA ASP A 116 18.02 -0.09 -2.32
C ASP A 116 18.98 1.10 -2.58
N LEU A 117 18.73 2.25 -1.96
CA LEU A 117 19.52 3.48 -2.09
C LEU A 117 20.85 3.50 -1.31
N GLU A 118 21.08 2.51 -0.42
CA GLU A 118 22.41 2.25 0.16
C GLU A 118 23.39 1.75 -0.91
N THR A 119 22.89 1.03 -1.92
CA THR A 119 23.72 0.35 -2.92
C THR A 119 23.52 0.88 -4.34
N GLN A 120 22.45 1.63 -4.60
CA GLN A 120 22.08 2.12 -5.92
C GLN A 120 21.94 3.64 -5.96
N SER A 121 22.07 4.23 -7.15
CA SER A 121 21.72 5.63 -7.41
C SER A 121 20.20 5.80 -7.53
N VAL A 122 19.72 7.03 -7.33
CA VAL A 122 18.32 7.41 -7.55
C VAL A 122 17.89 7.06 -8.99
N GLU A 123 18.71 7.40 -9.97
CA GLU A 123 18.46 7.12 -11.40
C GLU A 123 18.31 5.61 -11.69
N SER A 124 19.14 4.77 -11.07
CA SER A 124 19.05 3.31 -11.20
C SER A 124 17.71 2.79 -10.66
N VAL A 125 17.31 3.27 -9.49
CA VAL A 125 16.03 2.89 -8.87
C VAL A 125 14.83 3.39 -9.71
N CYS A 126 14.90 4.60 -10.28
CA CYS A 126 13.88 5.12 -11.20
C CYS A 126 13.72 4.21 -12.42
N THR A 127 14.83 3.92 -13.10
CA THR A 127 14.84 3.06 -14.30
C THR A 127 14.26 1.69 -14.00
N GLN A 128 14.61 1.11 -12.85
CA GLN A 128 14.09 -0.18 -12.43
C GLN A 128 12.59 -0.12 -12.14
N ALA A 129 12.11 0.90 -11.41
CA ALA A 129 10.69 1.09 -11.12
C ALA A 129 9.84 1.26 -12.39
N GLU A 130 10.33 2.02 -13.36
CA GLU A 130 9.69 2.21 -14.67
C GLU A 130 9.63 0.92 -15.50
N LYS A 131 10.71 0.15 -15.49
CA LYS A 131 10.75 -1.13 -16.17
C LYS A 131 9.78 -2.12 -15.54
N ASP A 132 9.76 -2.21 -14.21
CA ASP A 132 8.92 -3.15 -13.48
C ASP A 132 7.44 -2.82 -13.63
N ILE A 133 7.06 -1.54 -13.63
CA ILE A 133 5.67 -1.14 -13.87
C ILE A 133 5.26 -1.43 -15.32
N ALA A 134 6.14 -1.22 -16.30
CA ALA A 134 5.84 -1.57 -17.69
C ALA A 134 5.63 -3.08 -17.88
N VAL A 135 6.48 -3.91 -17.26
CA VAL A 135 6.30 -5.38 -17.24
C VAL A 135 4.98 -5.75 -16.59
N PHE A 136 4.65 -5.11 -15.47
CA PHE A 136 3.39 -5.34 -14.76
C PHE A 136 2.17 -4.98 -15.62
N MET A 137 2.16 -3.83 -16.29
CA MET A 137 1.07 -3.42 -17.17
C MET A 137 0.88 -4.41 -18.33
N ASN A 138 1.97 -4.86 -18.94
CA ASN A 138 1.92 -5.90 -19.99
C ASN A 138 1.33 -7.22 -19.46
N LEU A 139 1.66 -7.61 -18.22
CA LEU A 139 1.11 -8.82 -17.59
C LEU A 139 -0.37 -8.67 -17.26
N ILE A 140 -0.81 -7.49 -16.81
CA ILE A 140 -2.23 -7.18 -16.64
C ILE A 140 -2.94 -7.34 -17.99
N GLU A 141 -2.52 -6.60 -19.01
CA GLU A 141 -3.19 -6.62 -20.32
C GLU A 141 -3.31 -8.04 -20.90
N ALA A 142 -2.27 -8.85 -20.76
CA ALA A 142 -2.26 -10.23 -21.25
C ALA A 142 -3.17 -11.19 -20.46
N ASN A 143 -3.47 -10.90 -19.19
CA ASN A 143 -4.17 -11.82 -18.28
C ASN A 143 -5.52 -11.29 -17.74
N MET A 144 -5.93 -10.09 -18.12
CA MET A 144 -7.19 -9.50 -17.66
C MET A 144 -8.40 -10.20 -18.28
N THR A 145 -9.02 -11.07 -17.49
CA THR A 145 -10.34 -11.64 -17.78
C THR A 145 -11.45 -10.72 -17.26
N PRO A 146 -12.70 -10.81 -17.76
CA PRO A 146 -13.81 -10.01 -17.25
C PRO A 146 -14.04 -10.14 -15.73
N GLU A 147 -13.74 -11.30 -15.13
CA GLU A 147 -13.81 -11.49 -13.67
C GLU A 147 -12.68 -10.78 -12.92
N LEU A 148 -11.48 -10.70 -13.50
CA LEU A 148 -10.35 -9.95 -12.96
C LEU A 148 -10.57 -8.45 -13.12
N THR A 149 -11.08 -7.98 -14.26
CA THR A 149 -11.49 -6.58 -14.46
C THR A 149 -12.52 -6.14 -13.41
N LYS A 150 -13.49 -7.00 -13.09
CA LYS A 150 -14.48 -6.72 -12.05
C LYS A 150 -13.88 -6.69 -10.63
N LYS A 151 -12.79 -7.43 -10.39
CA LYS A 151 -12.14 -7.53 -9.06
C LYS A 151 -11.10 -6.43 -8.81
N PHE A 152 -10.39 -6.01 -9.85
CA PHE A 152 -9.30 -5.05 -9.76
C PHE A 152 -9.67 -3.65 -10.25
N GLY A 153 -10.81 -3.49 -10.94
CA GLY A 153 -11.23 -2.24 -11.56
C GLY A 153 -10.37 -1.88 -12.78
N ASP A 154 -10.65 -0.73 -13.39
CA ASP A 154 -9.70 -0.07 -14.29
C ASP A 154 -8.56 0.48 -13.41
N ILE A 155 -7.50 -0.30 -13.25
CA ILE A 155 -6.27 0.19 -12.60
C ILE A 155 -5.70 1.27 -13.50
N THR A 156 -6.04 2.52 -13.24
CA THR A 156 -5.46 3.68 -13.91
C THR A 156 -4.18 4.00 -13.16
N ILE A 157 -3.03 3.67 -13.75
CA ILE A 157 -1.68 4.03 -13.26
C ILE A 157 -1.29 5.35 -13.91
#